data_AF-A0A1V4WJJ8-F1
#
_entry.id   AF-A0A1V4WJJ8-F1
#
_cell.length_a   1.000
_cell.length_b   1.000
_cell.length_c   1.000
_cell.angle_alpha   90.00
_cell.angle_beta   90.00
_cell.angle_gamma   90.00
#
_symmetry.space_group_name_H-M   'P 1'
#
loop_
_entity.id
_entity.type
_entity.pdbx_description
1 polymer ?
#
loop_
_entity_poly.entity_id
_entity_poly.type
_entity_poly.pdbx_seq_one_letter_code
_entity_poly.pdbx_strand_id
1 'polypeptide(L)'
;MGLIYSLFLGGVTAALTYFFGYSPWVLIVLGVLWLAGLVISFGTGHHGFGGRGNTDVMIVIAALTITVAIVMPKYVSQTPCHQARETLKNVAAAQNEYKARHGTFAPYIHLLEIKKTPDISVLIVMGNTEFFVAIASHKDCKEKDGTPRVFTWDSLRGGIQ
;
A
#
# COMPACT_ATOMS: atom_id res chain seq x y z
N MET A 1 -20.85 21.44 18.09
CA MET A 1 -20.67 20.16 17.37
C MET A 1 -19.83 20.31 16.11
N GLY A 2 -20.10 21.25 15.19
CA GLY A 2 -19.32 21.38 13.93
C GLY A 2 -17.80 21.60 14.08
N LEU A 3 -17.37 22.28 15.16
CA LEU A 3 -15.95 22.57 15.43
C LEU A 3 -15.14 21.34 15.90
N ILE A 4 -15.81 20.36 16.51
CA ILE A 4 -15.18 19.10 16.92
C ILE A 4 -14.99 18.19 15.70
N TYR A 5 -15.97 18.17 14.79
CA TYR A 5 -15.86 17.44 13.53
C TYR A 5 -14.74 17.99 12.65
N SER A 6 -14.59 19.31 12.54
CA SER A 6 -13.51 19.93 11.74
C SER A 6 -12.11 19.64 12.28
N LEU A 7 -11.92 19.61 13.60
CA LEU A 7 -10.65 19.23 14.24
C LEU A 7 -10.31 17.75 14.04
N PHE A 8 -11.30 16.86 14.19
CA PHE A 8 -11.12 15.43 13.93
C PHE A 8 -10.81 15.17 12.45
N LEU A 9 -11.46 15.90 11.54
CA LEU A 9 -11.21 15.89 10.10
C LEU A 9 -9.81 16.37 9.76
N GLY A 10 -9.36 17.50 10.29
CA GLY A 10 -7.99 17.99 10.07
C GLY A 10 -6.94 16.99 10.52
N GLY A 11 -7.15 16.36 11.68
CA GLY A 11 -6.27 15.33 12.23
C GLY A 11 -6.20 14.06 11.36
N VAL A 12 -7.35 13.52 10.94
CA VAL A 12 -7.40 12.31 10.10
C VAL A 12 -6.81 12.60 8.71
N THR A 13 -7.07 13.76 8.14
CA THR A 13 -6.56 14.13 6.81
C THR A 13 -5.04 14.37 6.84
N ALA A 14 -4.54 15.05 7.87
CA ALA A 14 -3.11 15.26 8.09
C ALA A 14 -2.40 13.94 8.39
N ALA A 15 -2.97 13.06 9.22
CA ALA A 15 -2.42 11.74 9.51
C ALA A 15 -2.38 10.85 8.26
N LEU A 16 -3.44 10.86 7.45
CA LEU A 16 -3.47 10.10 6.19
C LEU A 16 -2.38 10.61 5.23
N THR A 17 -2.23 11.92 5.08
CA THR A 17 -1.22 12.51 4.19
C THR A 17 0.21 12.27 4.68
N TYR A 18 0.44 12.43 5.99
CA TYR A 18 1.77 12.32 6.62
C TYR A 18 2.29 10.88 6.70
N PHE A 19 1.43 9.91 7.06
CA PHE A 19 1.86 8.52 7.23
C PHE A 19 1.84 7.72 5.92
N PHE A 20 1.07 8.13 4.91
CA PHE A 20 0.76 7.24 3.78
C PHE A 20 0.89 7.86 2.37
N GLY A 21 1.30 9.13 2.24
CA GLY A 21 1.72 9.72 0.94
C GLY A 21 0.63 9.76 -0.13
N TYR A 22 -0.61 10.11 0.24
CA TYR A 22 -1.74 10.15 -0.69
C TYR A 22 -1.59 11.17 -1.83
N SER A 23 -2.14 10.83 -3.00
CA SER A 23 -2.34 11.75 -4.13
C SER A 23 -3.39 12.82 -3.78
N PRO A 24 -3.12 14.11 -4.05
CA PRO A 24 -4.02 15.24 -3.74
C PRO A 24 -5.46 15.06 -4.25
N TRP A 25 -5.65 14.28 -5.32
CA TRP A 25 -6.95 14.03 -5.92
C TRP A 25 -7.94 13.29 -5.01
N VAL A 26 -7.47 12.37 -4.17
CA VAL A 26 -8.34 11.66 -3.22
C VAL A 26 -8.88 12.61 -2.17
N LEU A 27 -8.05 13.58 -1.75
CA LEU A 27 -8.43 14.64 -0.81
C LEU A 27 -9.45 15.60 -1.44
N ILE A 28 -9.31 15.90 -2.74
CA ILE A 28 -10.27 16.73 -3.48
C ILE A 28 -11.63 16.02 -3.59
N VAL A 29 -11.67 14.74 -3.95
CA VAL A 29 -12.93 13.99 -4.09
C VAL A 29 -13.65 13.87 -2.75
N LEU A 30 -12.91 13.56 -1.68
CA LEU A 30 -13.46 13.58 -0.33
C LEU A 30 -13.96 14.98 0.02
N GLY A 31 -13.15 16.02 -0.17
CA GLY A 31 -13.54 17.41 0.09
C GLY A 31 -14.83 17.83 -0.61
N VAL A 32 -15.00 17.46 -1.89
CA VAL A 32 -16.20 17.79 -2.69
C VAL A 32 -17.44 17.03 -2.19
N LEU A 33 -17.32 15.73 -1.88
CA LEU A 33 -18.41 14.94 -1.30
C LEU A 33 -18.87 15.50 0.05
N TRP A 34 -17.93 15.97 0.87
CA TRP A 34 -18.20 16.58 2.16
C TRP A 34 -18.84 17.97 2.04
N LEU A 35 -18.39 18.79 1.09
CA LEU A 35 -18.96 20.11 0.81
C LEU A 35 -20.39 19.98 0.28
N ALA A 36 -20.67 18.96 -0.54
CA ALA A 36 -22.02 18.62 -0.98
C ALA A 36 -22.93 18.20 0.19
N GLY A 37 -22.43 17.37 1.12
CA GLY A 37 -23.17 17.02 2.33
C GLY A 37 -23.50 18.25 3.20
N LEU A 38 -22.53 19.15 3.37
CA LEU A 38 -22.70 20.37 4.15
C LEU A 38 -23.72 21.32 3.50
N VAL A 39 -23.67 21.51 2.17
CA VAL A 39 -24.63 22.33 1.42
C VAL A 39 -26.03 21.75 1.48
N ILE A 40 -26.20 20.43 1.45
CA ILE A 40 -27.51 19.78 1.56
C ILE A 40 -28.09 19.96 2.97
N SER A 41 -27.29 19.79 4.03
CA SER A 41 -27.74 19.98 5.41
C SER A 41 -28.13 21.44 5.71
N PHE A 42 -27.46 22.43 5.09
CA PHE A 42 -27.84 23.84 5.22
C PHE A 42 -29.01 24.25 4.31
N GLY A 43 -29.09 23.72 3.08
CA GLY A 43 -30.08 24.13 2.08
C GLY A 43 -31.47 23.52 2.26
N THR A 44 -31.58 22.35 2.88
CA THR A 44 -32.88 21.66 3.04
C THR A 44 -33.61 21.99 4.33
N GLY A 45 -33.02 22.77 5.24
CA GLY A 45 -33.67 23.17 6.51
C GLY A 45 -34.15 21.98 7.36
N HIS A 46 -33.64 20.77 7.11
CA HIS A 46 -34.10 19.56 7.77
C HIS A 46 -33.47 19.44 9.16
N HIS A 47 -34.24 19.81 10.18
CA HIS A 47 -34.22 19.09 11.45
C HIS A 47 -34.88 17.72 11.27
N GLY A 48 -34.24 16.82 10.49
CA GLY A 48 -34.55 15.40 10.39
C GLY A 48 -35.91 15.02 9.79
N PHE A 49 -35.91 14.10 8.82
CA PHE A 49 -37.11 13.31 8.54
C PHE A 49 -37.36 12.38 9.73
N GLY A 50 -38.35 12.75 10.56
CA GLY A 50 -39.07 11.84 11.46
C GLY A 50 -38.26 11.19 12.58
N GLY A 51 -38.04 11.93 13.69
CA GLY A 51 -37.94 11.40 15.05
C GLY A 51 -36.71 10.53 15.38
N ARG A 52 -35.83 11.02 16.27
CA ARG A 52 -34.74 10.25 16.90
C ARG A 52 -33.85 9.46 15.90
N GLY A 53 -32.81 10.10 15.39
CA GLY A 53 -31.73 9.38 14.72
C GLY A 53 -30.99 10.19 13.67
N ASN A 54 -30.08 11.04 14.14
CA ASN A 54 -28.84 11.48 13.51
C ASN A 54 -28.64 11.10 12.02
N THR A 55 -29.42 11.69 11.13
CA THR A 55 -29.44 11.38 9.69
C THR A 55 -28.11 11.76 9.03
N ASP A 56 -27.46 12.81 9.53
CA ASP A 56 -26.09 13.18 9.18
C ASP A 56 -25.10 12.03 9.48
N VAL A 57 -25.25 11.31 10.59
CA VAL A 57 -24.37 10.17 10.92
C VAL A 57 -24.61 9.00 9.97
N MET A 58 -25.85 8.75 9.54
CA MET A 58 -26.10 7.72 8.53
C MET A 58 -25.47 8.06 7.18
N ILE A 59 -25.53 9.32 6.75
CA ILE A 59 -24.91 9.77 5.50
C ILE A 59 -23.39 9.65 5.60
N VAL A 60 -22.81 10.06 6.73
CA VAL A 60 -21.38 9.93 7.00
C VAL A 60 -20.95 8.47 7.00
N ILE A 61 -21.67 7.59 7.69
CA ILE A 61 -21.35 6.15 7.71
C ILE A 61 -21.45 5.58 6.29
N ALA A 62 -22.51 5.88 5.54
CA ALA A 62 -22.67 5.40 4.18
C ALA A 62 -21.52 5.85 3.26
N ALA A 63 -21.15 7.13 3.30
CA ALA A 63 -20.04 7.67 2.50
C ALA A 63 -18.69 7.06 2.90
N LEU A 64 -18.46 6.84 4.20
CA LEU A 64 -17.24 6.23 4.73
C LEU A 64 -17.16 4.75 4.31
N THR A 65 -18.28 4.02 4.32
CA THR A 65 -18.35 2.62 3.89
C THR A 65 -18.06 2.49 2.39
N ILE A 66 -18.63 3.37 1.56
CA ILE A 66 -18.40 3.38 0.11
C ILE A 66 -16.93 3.72 -0.19
N THR A 67 -16.37 4.70 0.51
CA THR A 67 -14.94 5.07 0.35
C THR A 67 -14.05 3.90 0.72
N VAL A 68 -14.27 3.25 1.87
CA VAL A 68 -13.52 2.06 2.29
C VAL A 68 -13.66 0.93 1.27
N ALA A 69 -14.87 0.67 0.75
CA ALA A 69 -15.11 -0.40 -0.22
C ALA A 69 -14.41 -0.17 -1.58
N ILE A 70 -14.29 1.07 -2.04
CA ILE A 70 -13.61 1.41 -3.30
C ILE A 70 -12.08 1.40 -3.11
N VAL A 71 -11.62 1.85 -1.94
CA VAL A 71 -10.21 2.03 -1.62
C VAL A 71 -9.59 0.68 -1.22
N MET A 72 -10.16 -0.07 -0.29
CA MET A 72 -9.59 -1.33 0.23
C MET A 72 -9.06 -2.31 -0.83
N PRO A 73 -9.78 -2.62 -1.92
CA PRO A 73 -9.33 -3.60 -2.91
C PRO A 73 -7.99 -3.22 -3.54
N LYS A 74 -7.78 -1.91 -3.80
CA LYS A 74 -6.51 -1.42 -4.34
C LYS A 74 -5.37 -1.54 -3.31
N TYR A 75 -5.66 -1.41 -2.01
CA TYR A 75 -4.66 -1.48 -0.94
C TYR A 75 -4.29 -2.92 -0.61
N VAL A 76 -5.29 -3.82 -0.54
CA VAL A 76 -5.08 -5.26 -0.36
C VAL A 76 -4.27 -5.86 -1.52
N SER A 77 -4.35 -5.30 -2.72
CA SER A 77 -3.49 -5.70 -3.84
C SER A 77 -2.08 -5.10 -3.81
N GLN A 78 -1.89 -3.94 -3.17
CA GLN A 78 -0.58 -3.29 -3.07
C GLN A 78 0.30 -3.87 -1.96
N THR A 79 -0.29 -4.32 -0.85
CA THR A 79 0.42 -4.98 0.25
C THR A 79 1.23 -6.21 -0.18
N PRO A 80 0.70 -7.19 -0.96
CA PRO A 80 1.49 -8.36 -1.39
C PRO A 80 2.61 -7.98 -2.36
N CYS A 81 2.37 -7.02 -3.27
CA CYS A 81 3.41 -6.51 -4.17
C CYS A 81 4.53 -5.80 -3.42
N HIS A 82 4.18 -5.02 -2.40
CA HIS A 82 5.16 -4.37 -1.53
C HIS A 82 5.99 -5.39 -0.74
N GLN A 83 5.36 -6.45 -0.22
CA GLN A 83 6.07 -7.53 0.47
C GLN A 83 7.08 -8.24 -0.43
N ALA A 84 6.76 -8.51 -1.70
CA ALA A 84 7.72 -9.06 -2.66
C ALA A 84 8.92 -8.12 -2.88
N ARG A 85 8.66 -6.81 -3.00
CA ARG A 85 9.70 -5.78 -3.11
C ARG A 85 10.61 -5.69 -1.88
N GLU A 86 10.03 -5.68 -0.69
CA GLU A 86 10.80 -5.69 0.57
C GLU A 86 11.61 -6.97 0.74
N THR A 87 11.06 -8.11 0.32
CA THR A 87 11.79 -9.37 0.34
C THR A 87 13.03 -9.31 -0.56
N LEU A 88 12.95 -8.69 -1.75
CA LEU A 88 14.12 -8.49 -2.61
C LEU A 88 15.18 -7.58 -1.98
N LYS A 89 14.78 -6.53 -1.26
CA LYS A 89 15.74 -5.69 -0.51
C LYS A 89 16.48 -6.52 0.55
N ASN A 90 15.75 -7.37 1.28
CA ASN A 90 16.36 -8.25 2.29
C ASN A 90 17.29 -9.28 1.65
N VAL A 91 16.93 -9.83 0.49
CA VAL A 91 17.80 -10.73 -0.30
C VAL A 91 19.06 -10.00 -0.74
N ALA A 92 18.95 -8.76 -1.22
CA ALA A 92 20.09 -7.97 -1.62
C ALA A 92 21.04 -7.65 -0.45
N ALA A 93 20.49 -7.34 0.73
CA ALA A 93 21.28 -7.16 1.94
C ALA A 93 22.01 -8.46 2.33
N ALA A 94 21.32 -9.60 2.33
CA ALA A 94 21.92 -10.90 2.63
C ALA A 94 23.00 -11.30 1.61
N GLN A 95 22.81 -10.97 0.32
CA GLN A 95 23.81 -11.19 -0.73
C GLN A 95 25.08 -10.38 -0.49
N ASN A 96 24.94 -9.10 -0.11
CA ASN A 96 26.09 -8.26 0.21
C ASN A 96 26.86 -8.77 1.42
N GLU A 97 26.14 -9.25 2.44
CA GLU A 97 26.75 -9.87 3.62
C GLU A 97 27.47 -11.18 3.27
N TYR A 98 26.84 -12.03 2.47
CA TYR A 98 27.47 -13.27 1.98
C TYR A 98 28.73 -12.98 1.17
N LYS A 99 28.70 -11.99 0.28
CA LYS A 99 29.88 -11.54 -0.49
C LYS A 99 30.98 -11.01 0.42
N ALA A 100 30.65 -10.25 1.46
CA ALA A 100 31.63 -9.75 2.42
C ALA A 100 32.36 -10.90 3.16
N ARG A 101 31.67 -12.02 3.42
CA ARG A 101 32.24 -13.18 4.11
C ARG A 101 32.99 -14.16 3.18
N HIS A 102 32.50 -14.35 1.95
CA HIS A 102 32.96 -15.41 1.05
C HIS A 102 33.65 -14.91 -0.23
N GLY A 103 33.69 -13.59 -0.46
CA GLY A 103 34.31 -12.98 -1.65
C GLY A 103 33.50 -13.12 -2.94
N THR A 104 32.33 -13.76 -2.90
CA THR A 104 31.45 -13.98 -4.06
C THR A 104 29.98 -13.93 -3.65
N PHE A 105 29.07 -13.62 -4.56
CA PHE A 105 27.63 -13.70 -4.29
C PHE A 105 27.16 -15.16 -4.23
N ALA A 106 26.11 -15.41 -3.45
CA ALA A 106 25.54 -16.73 -3.31
C ALA A 106 24.79 -17.15 -4.60
N PRO A 107 25.08 -18.32 -5.17
CA PRO A 107 24.36 -18.83 -6.34
C PRO A 107 22.96 -19.36 -6.00
N TYR A 108 22.70 -19.72 -4.74
CA TYR A 108 21.44 -20.30 -4.31
C TYR A 108 20.88 -19.63 -3.06
N ILE A 109 19.55 -19.54 -2.98
CA ILE A 109 18.85 -18.82 -1.91
C ILE A 109 19.03 -19.47 -0.54
N HIS A 110 19.21 -20.80 -0.48
CA HIS A 110 19.38 -21.53 0.78
C HIS A 110 20.74 -21.28 1.46
N LEU A 111 21.70 -20.71 0.73
CA LEU A 111 22.98 -20.26 1.28
C LEU A 111 22.85 -18.91 2.00
N LEU A 112 21.73 -18.21 1.78
CA LEU A 112 21.42 -16.96 2.44
C LEU A 112 20.52 -17.28 3.64
N GLU A 113 20.84 -16.73 4.81
CA GLU A 113 20.08 -16.90 6.06
C GLU A 113 18.79 -16.04 6.08
N ILE A 114 17.98 -16.15 5.03
CA ILE A 114 16.74 -15.39 4.88
C ILE A 114 15.55 -16.22 5.34
N LYS A 115 14.68 -15.60 6.14
CA LYS A 115 13.42 -16.21 6.57
C LYS A 115 12.54 -16.47 5.34
N LYS A 116 12.12 -17.72 5.14
CA LYS A 116 11.17 -18.09 4.10
C LYS A 116 9.80 -17.49 4.41
N THR A 117 9.20 -16.84 3.43
CA THR A 117 7.82 -16.33 3.49
C THR A 117 6.96 -17.21 2.58
N PRO A 118 5.92 -17.90 3.09
CA PRO A 118 5.21 -18.95 2.36
C PRO A 118 4.52 -18.47 1.07
N ASP A 119 4.16 -17.19 0.99
CA ASP A 119 3.44 -16.62 -0.15
C ASP A 119 4.34 -15.91 -1.18
N ILE A 120 5.66 -15.87 -0.93
CA ILE A 120 6.65 -15.19 -1.76
C ILE A 120 7.64 -16.21 -2.32
N SER A 121 7.69 -16.29 -3.65
CA SER A 121 8.67 -17.10 -4.37
C SER A 121 9.86 -16.22 -4.73
N VAL A 122 11.05 -16.60 -4.26
CA VAL A 122 12.32 -15.93 -4.59
C VAL A 122 13.24 -16.90 -5.31
N LEU A 123 13.82 -16.45 -6.42
CA LEU A 123 14.81 -17.20 -7.19
C LEU A 123 16.03 -16.31 -7.45
N ILE A 124 17.21 -16.86 -7.20
CA ILE A 124 18.46 -16.24 -7.66
C ILE A 124 18.71 -16.79 -9.06
N VAL A 125 18.68 -15.90 -10.05
CA VAL A 125 18.88 -16.24 -11.46
C VAL A 125 20.37 -16.38 -11.75
N MET A 126 21.19 -15.51 -11.15
CA MET A 126 22.64 -15.53 -11.30
C MET A 126 23.30 -14.90 -10.07
N GLY A 127 24.41 -15.46 -9.62
CA GLY A 127 25.29 -14.85 -8.61
C GLY A 127 26.72 -15.22 -8.93
N ASN A 128 27.58 -14.24 -9.15
CA ASN A 128 29.02 -14.42 -9.39
C ASN A 128 29.84 -13.49 -8.46
N THR A 129 31.11 -13.24 -8.77
CA THR A 129 31.96 -12.37 -7.95
C THR A 129 31.61 -10.88 -8.09
N GLU A 130 31.02 -10.48 -9.20
CA GLU A 130 30.82 -9.07 -9.57
C GLU A 130 29.39 -8.60 -9.31
N PHE A 131 28.40 -9.43 -9.62
CA PHE A 131 26.99 -9.09 -9.55
C PHE A 131 26.08 -10.29 -9.23
N PHE A 132 24.84 -9.98 -8.89
CA PHE A 132 23.77 -10.96 -8.79
C PHE A 132 22.47 -10.41 -9.37
N VAL A 133 21.64 -11.34 -9.82
CA VAL A 133 20.27 -11.11 -10.27
C VAL A 133 19.35 -12.02 -9.48
N ALA A 134 18.37 -11.42 -8.81
CA ALA A 134 17.34 -12.13 -8.07
C ALA A 134 15.96 -11.68 -8.54
N ILE A 135 15.00 -12.60 -8.55
CA ILE A 135 13.61 -12.31 -8.84
C ILE A 135 12.75 -12.71 -7.65
N ALA A 136 11.70 -11.93 -7.39
CA ALA A 136 10.68 -12.29 -6.42
C ALA A 136 9.28 -12.04 -6.98
N SER A 137 8.35 -12.91 -6.61
CA SER A 137 6.93 -12.76 -6.90
C SER A 137 6.10 -13.17 -5.69
N HIS A 138 4.96 -12.52 -5.51
CA HIS A 138 3.97 -12.90 -4.50
C HIS A 138 2.78 -13.54 -5.21
N LYS A 139 2.22 -14.61 -4.65
CA LYS A 139 1.08 -15.36 -5.24
C LYS A 139 -0.10 -14.46 -5.64
N ASP A 140 -0.43 -13.51 -4.77
CA ASP A 140 -1.53 -12.56 -4.97
C ASP A 140 -1.14 -11.24 -5.66
N CYS A 141 0.14 -11.01 -5.95
CA CYS A 141 0.58 -9.84 -6.71
C CYS A 141 0.55 -10.15 -8.21
N LYS A 142 -0.45 -9.61 -8.92
CA LYS A 142 -0.68 -9.87 -10.34
C LYS A 142 -0.69 -8.59 -11.16
N GLU A 143 -0.30 -8.71 -12.43
CA GLU A 143 -0.49 -7.68 -13.44
C GLU A 143 -1.97 -7.55 -13.82
N LYS A 144 -2.30 -6.50 -14.59
CA LYS A 144 -3.70 -6.24 -15.02
C LYS A 144 -4.31 -7.37 -15.85
N ASP A 145 -3.47 -8.14 -16.52
CA ASP A 145 -3.85 -9.31 -17.33
C ASP A 145 -3.98 -10.60 -16.49
N GLY A 146 -3.74 -10.53 -15.17
CA GLY A 146 -3.82 -11.67 -14.25
C GLY A 146 -2.54 -12.52 -14.17
N THR A 147 -1.49 -12.16 -14.91
CA THR A 147 -0.19 -12.85 -14.81
C THR A 147 0.52 -12.49 -13.49
N PRO A 148 1.35 -13.39 -12.92
CA PRO A 148 2.12 -13.09 -11.72
C PRO A 148 3.06 -11.92 -11.98
N ARG A 149 3.02 -10.91 -11.12
CA ARG A 149 3.94 -9.78 -11.23
C ARG A 149 5.29 -10.18 -10.63
N VAL A 150 6.32 -10.09 -11.45
CA VAL A 150 7.70 -10.43 -11.08
C VAL A 150 8.50 -9.16 -10.90
N PHE A 151 9.14 -9.04 -9.74
CA PHE A 151 10.09 -7.98 -9.45
C PHE A 151 11.50 -8.52 -9.61
N THR A 152 12.39 -7.74 -10.21
CA THR A 152 13.77 -8.16 -10.43
C THR A 152 14.72 -7.22 -9.70
N TRP A 153 15.66 -7.76 -8.92
CA TRP A 153 16.79 -7.02 -8.40
C TRP A 153 18.01 -7.33 -9.25
N ASP A 154 18.58 -6.30 -9.87
CA ASP A 154 19.84 -6.37 -10.60
C ASP A 154 20.86 -5.48 -9.89
N SER A 155 21.91 -6.10 -9.34
CA SER A 155 22.93 -5.36 -8.61
C SER A 155 23.79 -4.46 -9.51
N LEU A 156 23.91 -4.76 -10.81
CA LEU A 156 24.63 -3.89 -11.76
C LEU A 156 23.85 -2.61 -12.04
N ARG A 157 22.52 -2.69 -12.06
CA ARG A 157 21.62 -1.56 -12.31
C ARG A 157 21.24 -0.80 -11.04
N GLY A 158 21.72 -1.24 -9.87
CA GLY A 158 21.60 -0.53 -8.62
C GLY A 158 20.22 -0.63 -7.93
N GLY A 159 19.36 -1.59 -8.30
CA GLY A 159 18.10 -1.77 -7.58
C GLY A 159 17.02 -2.61 -8.26
N ILE A 160 15.79 -2.44 -7.75
CA ILE A 160 14.59 -3.16 -8.19
C ILE A 160 14.05 -2.57 -9.49
N GLN A 161 13.77 -3.44 -10.46
CA GLN A 161 13.05 -3.16 -11.70
C GLN A 161 11.61 -3.65 -11.58
#